data_AF-A0AAI9LLG4-F1
#
_entry.id   AF-A0AAI9LLG4-F1
#
_cell.length_a   1.000
_cell.length_b   1.000
_cell.length_c   1.000
_cell.angle_alpha   90.00
_cell.angle_beta   90.00
_cell.angle_gamma   90.00
#
_symmetry.space_group_name_H-M   'P 1'
#
loop_
_entity.id
_entity.type
_entity.pdbx_description
1 polymer ?
#
loop_
_entity_poly.entity_id
_entity_poly.type
_entity_poly.pdbx_seq_one_letter_code
_entity_poly.pdbx_strand_id
1 'polypeptide(L)'
;MAKNISPFFEELGVPFKAPRWPWGAAKGNVIVLRVWADDYWSRNGERGVAVLHQQTLMENQSAGLGERVRHLQAIWEGGIAAYLVIATADDSTNTSIKSFREDLFPIDRLSVDAEGTVHAHYSHLVTPSEFRTHAESHRTVPGEGTLPVNDSATDLDVATVNQKLPHMREWLISVARSRGTASYRDMMQRYGLWMGTLFTSLKLLGEECLGAGEPILSSLLVNEAGKCSVGFFKLFTVNDRTERRRCYTYWAESAPTVAPNAVKSEPITEDTAEKQRDVLCARFMNVEVRTQQAAFRRAVYLAYQGRCAVSGCDIPEALEAAHKQGRVWREGHNNAEDGILLRRDLHTLYDRKLLDIDGGVAVFDTGVQHHYGDLNGADVFCPVSDGT
;
A
#
# COMPACT_ATOMS: atom_id res chain seq x y z
N MET A 1 -39.57 11.97 -0.17
CA MET A 1 -39.04 10.94 0.75
C MET A 1 -37.86 10.28 0.05
N ALA A 2 -36.72 10.14 0.73
CA ALA A 2 -35.57 9.40 0.21
C ALA A 2 -36.00 7.95 -0.10
N LYS A 3 -35.85 7.50 -1.35
CA LYS A 3 -36.09 6.10 -1.71
C LYS A 3 -34.92 5.26 -1.17
N ASN A 4 -35.23 4.25 -0.35
CA ASN A 4 -34.23 3.27 0.08
C ASN A 4 -33.90 2.35 -1.10
N ILE A 5 -32.64 2.32 -1.50
CA ILE A 5 -32.16 1.51 -2.63
C ILE A 5 -31.88 0.05 -2.24
N SER A 6 -31.78 -0.26 -0.94
CA SER A 6 -31.43 -1.60 -0.45
C SER A 6 -32.44 -2.69 -0.87
N PRO A 7 -33.77 -2.49 -0.75
CA PRO A 7 -34.74 -3.49 -1.19
C PRO A 7 -34.64 -3.81 -2.70
N PHE A 8 -34.28 -2.82 -3.51
CA PHE A 8 -34.09 -3.02 -4.95
C PHE A 8 -32.89 -3.94 -5.23
N PHE A 9 -31.78 -3.78 -4.52
CA PHE A 9 -30.62 -4.66 -4.63
C PHE A 9 -30.90 -6.08 -4.10
N GLU A 10 -31.77 -6.21 -3.09
CA GLU A 10 -32.27 -7.50 -2.61
C GLU A 10 -33.13 -8.21 -3.68
N GLU A 11 -34.03 -7.49 -4.36
CA GLU A 11 -34.87 -8.01 -5.44
C GLU A 11 -34.04 -8.51 -6.63
N LEU A 12 -32.99 -7.77 -7.00
CA LEU A 12 -32.00 -8.19 -8.00
C LEU A 12 -31.19 -9.42 -7.55
N GLY A 13 -31.25 -9.79 -6.27
CA GLY A 13 -30.52 -10.92 -5.71
C GLY A 13 -29.04 -10.63 -5.43
N VAL A 14 -28.63 -9.35 -5.42
CA VAL A 14 -27.27 -8.84 -5.18
C VAL A 14 -27.27 -7.87 -3.98
N PRO A 15 -27.56 -8.32 -2.75
CA PRO A 15 -27.71 -7.44 -1.59
C PRO A 15 -26.38 -6.77 -1.19
N PHE A 16 -26.45 -5.57 -0.62
CA PHE A 16 -25.29 -4.89 -0.07
C PHE A 16 -24.68 -5.67 1.10
N LYS A 17 -23.34 -5.72 1.17
CA LYS A 17 -22.63 -6.26 2.35
C LYS A 17 -22.70 -5.31 3.55
N ALA A 18 -22.66 -4.00 3.30
CA ALA A 18 -22.74 -2.95 4.33
C ALA A 18 -23.76 -1.87 3.91
N PRO A 19 -25.04 -1.99 4.33
CA PRO A 19 -26.12 -1.10 3.87
C PRO A 19 -25.94 0.38 4.24
N ARG A 20 -25.02 0.70 5.15
CA ARG A 20 -24.77 2.06 5.64
C ARG A 20 -24.14 2.97 4.57
N TRP A 21 -23.45 2.41 3.58
CA TRP A 21 -22.80 3.14 2.49
C TRP A 21 -22.94 2.42 1.15
N PRO A 22 -24.13 2.42 0.54
CA PRO A 22 -24.42 1.61 -0.63
C PRO A 22 -23.81 2.24 -1.88
N TRP A 23 -22.52 1.94 -2.13
CA TRP A 23 -21.84 2.24 -3.40
C TRP A 23 -22.14 1.20 -4.47
N GLY A 24 -22.17 -0.08 -4.11
CA GLY A 24 -22.42 -1.17 -5.05
C GLY A 24 -22.44 -2.50 -4.31
N ALA A 25 -22.79 -3.57 -5.01
CA ALA A 25 -22.82 -4.91 -4.46
C ALA A 25 -22.31 -5.93 -5.49
N ALA A 26 -21.80 -7.05 -4.99
CA ALA A 26 -21.30 -8.14 -5.82
C ALA A 26 -21.79 -9.49 -5.29
N LYS A 27 -22.19 -10.38 -6.19
CA LYS A 27 -22.52 -11.78 -5.89
C LYS A 27 -22.14 -12.68 -7.05
N GLY A 28 -21.26 -13.66 -6.80
CA GLY A 28 -20.72 -14.51 -7.85
C GLY A 28 -20.02 -13.66 -8.92
N ASN A 29 -20.40 -13.83 -10.18
CA ASN A 29 -19.83 -13.10 -11.31
C ASN A 29 -20.61 -11.82 -11.70
N VAL A 30 -21.47 -11.32 -10.81
CA VAL A 30 -22.32 -10.16 -11.06
C VAL A 30 -21.96 -9.03 -10.11
N ILE A 31 -21.79 -7.82 -10.66
CA ILE A 31 -21.56 -6.58 -9.91
C ILE A 31 -22.59 -5.53 -10.31
N VAL A 32 -23.20 -4.87 -9.34
CA VAL A 32 -24.11 -3.73 -9.58
C VAL A 32 -23.58 -2.53 -8.81
N LEU A 33 -23.27 -1.46 -9.53
CA LEU A 33 -22.79 -0.19 -8.98
C LEU A 33 -23.93 0.81 -8.88
N ARG A 34 -23.99 1.55 -7.78
CA ARG A 34 -24.79 2.76 -7.66
C ARG A 34 -23.91 3.97 -7.99
N VAL A 35 -24.38 4.79 -8.92
CA VAL A 35 -23.70 6.01 -9.37
C VAL A 35 -24.62 7.22 -9.26
N TRP A 36 -24.07 8.44 -9.31
CA TRP A 36 -24.86 9.66 -9.32
C TRP A 36 -25.23 10.09 -10.75
N ALA A 37 -26.42 10.66 -10.90
CA ALA A 37 -26.89 11.20 -12.18
C ALA A 37 -26.03 12.37 -12.68
N ASP A 38 -25.44 13.14 -11.77
CA ASP A 38 -24.61 14.31 -12.13
C ASP A 38 -23.27 13.90 -12.77
N ASP A 39 -22.84 12.65 -12.57
CA ASP A 39 -21.64 12.08 -13.16
C ASP A 39 -21.88 11.54 -14.59
N TYR A 40 -23.13 11.58 -15.07
CA TYR A 40 -23.50 11.11 -16.41
C TYR A 40 -23.06 12.07 -17.50
N TRP A 41 -22.59 11.51 -18.60
CA TRP A 41 -22.30 12.24 -19.82
C TRP A 41 -22.74 11.46 -21.06
N SER A 42 -23.00 12.21 -22.14
CA SER A 42 -23.26 11.67 -23.47
C SER A 42 -22.60 12.56 -24.51
N ARG A 43 -21.69 12.00 -25.31
CA ARG A 43 -20.93 12.72 -26.33
C ARG A 43 -20.68 11.80 -27.53
N ASN A 44 -20.86 12.31 -28.74
CA ASN A 44 -20.59 11.57 -30.00
C ASN A 44 -21.28 10.19 -30.09
N GLY A 45 -22.46 10.03 -29.49
CA GLY A 45 -23.18 8.76 -29.46
C GLY A 45 -22.72 7.79 -28.37
N GLU A 46 -21.59 8.06 -27.72
CA GLU A 46 -21.17 7.35 -26.51
C GLU A 46 -21.86 7.91 -25.27
N ARG A 47 -22.13 7.02 -24.32
CA ARG A 47 -22.72 7.34 -23.02
C ARG A 47 -21.87 6.72 -21.93
N GLY A 48 -21.68 7.46 -20.86
CA GLY A 48 -20.94 6.97 -19.72
C GLY A 48 -21.29 7.69 -18.44
N VAL A 49 -20.78 7.15 -17.35
CA VAL A 49 -20.89 7.77 -16.03
C VAL A 49 -19.51 7.72 -15.38
N ALA A 50 -19.08 8.83 -14.77
CA ALA A 50 -17.88 8.82 -13.94
C ALA A 50 -18.11 7.93 -12.71
N VAL A 51 -17.33 6.86 -12.59
CA VAL A 51 -17.43 5.86 -11.51
C VAL A 51 -16.32 5.99 -10.48
N LEU A 52 -15.29 6.79 -10.73
CA LEU A 52 -14.27 7.17 -9.75
C LEU A 52 -13.47 8.38 -10.24
N HIS A 53 -13.64 9.53 -9.60
CA HIS A 53 -12.79 10.70 -9.85
C HIS A 53 -11.44 10.54 -9.15
N GLN A 54 -10.35 10.94 -9.81
CA GLN A 54 -9.02 10.94 -9.18
C GLN A 54 -8.99 11.79 -7.90
N GLN A 55 -9.73 12.90 -7.87
CA GLN A 55 -9.84 13.74 -6.67
C GLN A 55 -10.59 13.04 -5.51
N THR A 56 -11.53 12.12 -5.80
CA THR A 56 -12.22 11.33 -4.76
C THR A 56 -11.26 10.36 -4.08
N LEU A 57 -10.28 9.82 -4.81
CA LEU A 57 -9.16 9.07 -4.23
C LEU A 57 -8.34 9.99 -3.30
N MET A 58 -8.13 11.25 -3.66
CA MET A 58 -7.25 12.16 -2.93
C MET A 58 -7.90 12.83 -1.70
N GLU A 59 -9.21 13.07 -1.70
CA GLU A 59 -9.87 13.97 -0.73
C GLU A 59 -10.92 13.31 0.17
N ASN A 60 -11.51 12.17 -0.23
CA ASN A 60 -12.66 11.60 0.47
C ASN A 60 -12.34 10.33 1.27
N GLN A 61 -12.45 10.45 2.60
CA GLN A 61 -12.41 9.35 3.58
C GLN A 61 -13.73 8.55 3.60
N SER A 62 -14.28 8.16 2.44
CA SER A 62 -15.58 7.48 2.42
C SER A 62 -15.44 6.01 2.84
N ALA A 63 -16.19 5.64 3.88
CA ALA A 63 -16.44 4.24 4.21
C ALA A 63 -17.04 3.55 2.97
N GLY A 64 -16.32 2.59 2.38
CA GLY A 64 -16.69 1.93 1.14
C GLY A 64 -15.74 2.17 -0.04
N LEU A 65 -14.72 3.04 0.08
CA LEU A 65 -13.73 3.26 -1.00
C LEU A 65 -13.00 1.97 -1.40
N GLY A 66 -12.56 1.16 -0.43
CA GLY A 66 -11.92 -0.14 -0.73
C GLY A 66 -12.85 -1.13 -1.45
N GLU A 67 -14.15 -1.11 -1.14
CA GLU A 67 -15.16 -1.91 -1.86
C GLU A 67 -15.36 -1.39 -3.30
N ARG A 68 -15.45 -0.07 -3.47
CA ARG A 68 -15.49 0.58 -4.78
C ARG A 68 -14.29 0.20 -5.65
N VAL A 69 -13.08 0.26 -5.10
CA VAL A 69 -11.86 -0.14 -5.82
C VAL A 69 -11.90 -1.60 -6.25
N ARG A 70 -12.27 -2.53 -5.36
CA ARG A 70 -12.38 -3.96 -5.71
C ARG A 70 -13.38 -4.22 -6.82
N HIS A 71 -14.54 -3.57 -6.76
CA HIS A 71 -15.53 -3.70 -7.84
C HIS A 71 -14.97 -3.17 -9.16
N LEU A 72 -14.32 -2.01 -9.17
CA LEU A 72 -13.76 -1.44 -10.40
C LEU A 72 -12.61 -2.27 -10.97
N GLN A 73 -11.75 -2.85 -10.12
CA GLN A 73 -10.70 -3.78 -10.55
C GLN A 73 -11.30 -5.02 -11.23
N ALA A 74 -12.30 -5.66 -10.62
CA ALA A 74 -12.96 -6.83 -11.21
C ALA A 74 -13.68 -6.49 -12.53
N ILE A 75 -14.29 -5.30 -12.65
CA ILE A 75 -14.90 -4.86 -13.91
C ILE A 75 -13.82 -4.60 -14.96
N TRP A 76 -12.69 -4.00 -14.57
CA TRP A 76 -11.56 -3.69 -15.45
C TRP A 76 -10.85 -4.92 -15.99
N GLU A 77 -10.72 -5.98 -15.19
CA GLU A 77 -10.20 -7.28 -15.65
C GLU A 77 -11.08 -7.91 -16.75
N GLY A 78 -12.35 -7.52 -16.82
CA GLY A 78 -13.31 -8.01 -17.80
C GLY A 78 -13.90 -9.37 -17.44
N GLY A 79 -14.80 -9.88 -18.28
CA GLY A 79 -15.34 -11.23 -18.12
C GLY A 79 -16.37 -11.39 -17.00
N ILE A 80 -16.88 -10.28 -16.45
CA ILE A 80 -17.93 -10.26 -15.43
C ILE A 80 -19.19 -9.55 -15.94
N ALA A 81 -20.34 -9.84 -15.35
CA ALA A 81 -21.58 -9.14 -15.67
C ALA A 81 -21.72 -7.92 -14.74
N ALA A 82 -21.46 -6.72 -15.25
CA ALA A 82 -21.51 -5.51 -14.45
C ALA A 82 -22.57 -4.52 -14.92
N TYR A 83 -23.20 -3.81 -13.98
CA TYR A 83 -24.34 -2.93 -14.23
C TYR A 83 -24.25 -1.65 -13.39
N LEU A 84 -24.86 -0.57 -13.89
CA LEU A 84 -25.09 0.68 -13.16
C LEU A 84 -26.55 0.82 -12.75
N VAL A 85 -26.76 1.42 -11.59
CA VAL A 85 -28.04 1.97 -11.12
C VAL A 85 -27.80 3.45 -10.82
N ILE A 86 -28.49 4.32 -11.56
CA ILE A 86 -28.28 5.77 -11.50
C ILE A 86 -29.20 6.38 -10.46
N ALA A 87 -28.62 7.02 -9.45
CA ALA A 87 -29.31 7.70 -8.36
C ALA A 87 -29.18 9.23 -8.49
N THR A 88 -30.18 9.95 -8.00
CA THR A 88 -30.18 11.41 -7.86
C THR A 88 -29.97 11.74 -6.38
N ALA A 89 -29.03 12.63 -6.10
CA ALA A 89 -28.75 13.08 -4.74
C ALA A 89 -29.88 13.97 -4.21
N ASP A 90 -30.03 14.02 -2.89
CA ASP A 90 -30.80 15.05 -2.21
C ASP A 90 -29.94 16.31 -2.08
N ASP A 91 -30.41 17.40 -2.70
CA ASP A 91 -29.75 18.72 -2.76
C ASP A 91 -29.40 19.29 -1.37
N SER A 92 -30.08 18.81 -0.31
CA SER A 92 -29.86 19.26 1.07
C SER A 92 -28.65 18.61 1.77
N THR A 93 -28.22 17.43 1.33
CA THR A 93 -27.17 16.64 2.03
C THR A 93 -26.06 16.15 1.11
N ASN A 94 -26.28 16.19 -0.21
CA ASN A 94 -25.39 15.71 -1.29
C ASN A 94 -24.89 14.26 -1.12
N THR A 95 -25.48 13.50 -0.20
CA THR A 95 -25.02 12.18 0.25
C THR A 95 -26.16 11.17 0.39
N SER A 96 -27.40 11.64 0.57
CA SER A 96 -28.59 10.79 0.58
C SER A 96 -29.25 10.70 -0.80
N ILE A 97 -29.94 9.58 -1.05
CA ILE A 97 -30.59 9.29 -2.33
C ILE A 97 -32.01 9.87 -2.30
N LYS A 98 -32.27 10.87 -3.14
CA LYS A 98 -33.61 11.43 -3.35
C LYS A 98 -34.48 10.44 -4.15
N SER A 99 -33.92 9.92 -5.23
CA SER A 99 -34.55 8.95 -6.14
C SER A 99 -33.47 8.14 -6.88
N PHE A 100 -33.85 7.02 -7.47
CA PHE A 100 -32.98 6.27 -8.38
C PHE A 100 -33.80 5.66 -9.52
N ARG A 101 -33.13 5.35 -10.63
CA ARG A 101 -33.72 4.64 -11.76
C ARG A 101 -33.75 3.15 -11.46
N GLU A 102 -34.90 2.51 -11.69
CA GLU A 102 -35.06 1.07 -11.52
C GLU A 102 -34.60 0.29 -12.77
N ASP A 103 -34.28 0.97 -13.87
CA ASP A 103 -33.55 0.37 -14.99
C ASP A 103 -32.08 0.16 -14.61
N LEU A 104 -31.48 -0.91 -15.13
CA LEU A 104 -30.05 -1.16 -15.06
C LEU A 104 -29.36 -0.81 -16.37
N PHE A 105 -28.13 -0.32 -16.30
CA PHE A 105 -27.31 -0.01 -17.47
C PHE A 105 -26.11 -0.96 -17.49
N PRO A 106 -26.09 -1.97 -18.38
CA PRO A 106 -24.98 -2.91 -18.47
C PRO A 106 -23.69 -2.18 -18.84
N ILE A 107 -22.63 -2.38 -18.06
CA ILE A 107 -21.33 -1.79 -18.33
C ILE A 107 -20.68 -2.60 -19.45
N ASP A 108 -20.39 -1.95 -20.57
CA ASP A 108 -19.68 -2.56 -21.70
C ASP A 108 -18.18 -2.61 -21.42
N ARG A 109 -17.61 -1.50 -20.94
CA ARG A 109 -16.19 -1.35 -20.59
C ARG A 109 -15.97 -0.23 -19.58
N LEU A 110 -14.81 -0.25 -18.95
CA LEU A 110 -14.27 0.92 -18.26
C LEU A 110 -13.23 1.63 -19.11
N SER A 111 -13.06 2.93 -18.89
CA SER A 111 -11.93 3.70 -19.41
C SER A 111 -11.43 4.70 -18.39
N VAL A 112 -10.27 5.27 -18.65
CA VAL A 112 -9.66 6.31 -17.82
C VAL A 112 -9.39 7.51 -18.74
N ASP A 113 -9.80 8.70 -18.31
CA ASP A 113 -9.49 9.93 -19.04
C ASP A 113 -8.10 10.50 -18.66
N ALA A 114 -7.69 11.59 -19.30
CA ALA A 114 -6.40 12.22 -19.06
C ALA A 114 -6.23 12.71 -17.61
N GLU A 115 -7.35 12.99 -16.94
CA GLU A 115 -7.46 13.43 -15.56
C GLU A 115 -7.48 12.24 -14.57
N GLY A 116 -7.36 11.00 -15.05
CA GLY A 116 -7.35 9.80 -14.20
C GLY A 116 -8.72 9.42 -13.64
N THR A 117 -9.80 10.00 -14.15
CA THR A 117 -11.18 9.62 -13.79
C THR A 117 -11.58 8.36 -14.52
N VAL A 118 -12.09 7.39 -13.77
CA VAL A 118 -12.61 6.14 -14.30
C VAL A 118 -14.05 6.35 -14.75
N HIS A 119 -14.34 6.01 -15.99
CA HIS A 119 -15.67 6.08 -16.61
C HIS A 119 -16.19 4.68 -16.93
N ALA A 120 -17.44 4.43 -16.60
CA ALA A 120 -18.15 3.25 -17.07
C ALA A 120 -18.98 3.60 -18.31
N HIS A 121 -18.75 2.88 -19.40
CA HIS A 121 -19.45 3.04 -20.67
C HIS A 121 -20.57 2.01 -20.79
N TYR A 122 -21.71 2.41 -21.34
CA TYR A 122 -22.85 1.54 -21.57
C TYR A 122 -23.61 1.92 -22.84
N SER A 123 -24.18 0.92 -23.50
CA SER A 123 -24.85 1.07 -24.80
C SER A 123 -26.38 1.01 -24.71
N HIS A 124 -26.93 0.34 -23.71
CA HIS A 124 -28.36 0.09 -23.58
C HIS A 124 -28.80 0.02 -22.11
N LEU A 125 -30.09 -0.21 -21.90
CA LEU A 125 -30.68 -0.43 -20.57
C LEU A 125 -31.37 -1.79 -20.53
N VAL A 126 -31.51 -2.32 -19.33
CA VAL A 126 -32.14 -3.61 -19.02
C VAL A 126 -33.10 -3.39 -17.87
N THR A 127 -34.32 -3.94 -17.98
CA THR A 127 -35.31 -3.86 -16.89
C THR A 127 -35.00 -4.89 -15.79
N PRO A 128 -35.52 -4.69 -14.55
CA PRO A 128 -35.33 -5.66 -13.47
C PRO A 128 -35.78 -7.10 -13.82
N SER A 129 -36.84 -7.23 -14.62
CA SER A 129 -37.35 -8.53 -15.08
C SER A 129 -36.42 -9.24 -16.07
N GLU A 130 -35.65 -8.49 -16.87
CA GLU A 130 -34.73 -9.02 -17.88
C GLU A 130 -33.33 -9.28 -17.29
N PHE A 131 -33.01 -8.63 -16.17
CA PHE A 131 -31.70 -8.62 -15.54
C PHE A 131 -31.07 -10.01 -15.40
N ARG A 132 -31.83 -10.97 -14.85
CA ARG A 132 -31.30 -12.31 -14.55
C ARG A 132 -30.84 -13.02 -15.82
N THR A 133 -31.68 -13.03 -16.85
CA THR A 133 -31.37 -13.64 -18.14
C THR A 133 -30.21 -12.89 -18.82
N HIS A 134 -30.21 -11.56 -18.79
CA HIS A 134 -29.16 -10.76 -19.39
C HIS A 134 -27.78 -11.01 -18.73
N ALA A 135 -27.74 -11.18 -17.41
CA ALA A 135 -26.51 -11.44 -16.67
C ALA A 135 -25.85 -12.78 -17.01
N GLU A 136 -26.58 -13.74 -17.58
CA GLU A 136 -26.03 -15.02 -18.02
C GLU A 136 -25.08 -14.85 -19.21
N SER A 137 -25.38 -13.91 -20.13
CA SER A 137 -24.61 -13.68 -21.36
C SER A 137 -23.74 -12.42 -21.34
N HIS A 138 -24.12 -11.36 -20.63
CA HIS A 138 -23.41 -10.07 -20.65
C HIS A 138 -22.05 -10.15 -19.97
N ARG A 139 -21.00 -9.64 -20.62
CA ARG A 139 -19.64 -9.62 -20.07
C ARG A 139 -18.96 -8.30 -20.40
N THR A 140 -18.33 -7.70 -19.40
CA THR A 140 -17.50 -6.50 -19.58
C THR A 140 -16.26 -6.85 -20.40
N VAL A 141 -15.86 -5.93 -21.26
CA VAL A 141 -14.58 -5.98 -21.98
C VAL A 141 -13.48 -5.48 -21.05
N PRO A 142 -12.29 -6.12 -21.01
CA PRO A 142 -11.16 -5.63 -20.24
C PRO A 142 -10.78 -4.19 -20.59
N GLY A 143 -10.39 -3.41 -19.59
CA GLY A 143 -9.88 -2.05 -19.80
C GLY A 143 -8.51 -2.04 -20.47
N GLU A 144 -8.18 -0.94 -21.15
CA GLU A 144 -6.87 -0.77 -21.80
C GLU A 144 -5.80 -0.38 -20.78
N GLY A 145 -4.77 -1.21 -20.63
CA GLY A 145 -3.66 -0.95 -19.72
C GLY A 145 -4.00 -1.22 -18.25
N THR A 146 -3.26 -0.58 -17.35
CA THR A 146 -3.44 -0.75 -15.90
C THR A 146 -4.45 0.27 -15.38
N LEU A 147 -5.46 -0.18 -14.63
CA LEU A 147 -6.35 0.70 -13.90
C LEU A 147 -5.51 1.58 -12.95
N PRO A 148 -5.65 2.92 -12.93
CA PRO A 148 -4.85 3.84 -12.12
C PRO A 148 -5.30 3.83 -10.65
N VAL A 149 -5.51 2.64 -10.10
CA VAL A 149 -5.94 2.41 -8.72
C VAL A 149 -5.03 1.30 -8.18
N ASN A 150 -4.31 1.58 -7.09
CA ASN A 150 -3.25 0.71 -6.58
C ASN A 150 -3.78 -0.71 -6.27
N ASP A 151 -2.99 -1.75 -6.58
CA ASP A 151 -3.42 -3.17 -6.50
C ASP A 151 -3.87 -3.62 -5.10
N SER A 152 -3.48 -2.94 -4.02
CA SER A 152 -3.88 -3.30 -2.66
C SER A 152 -5.12 -2.52 -2.18
N ALA A 153 -6.31 -3.03 -2.52
CA ALA A 153 -7.56 -2.57 -1.90
C ALA A 153 -7.62 -2.78 -0.37
N THR A 154 -6.65 -3.49 0.21
CA THR A 154 -6.44 -3.72 1.65
C THR A 154 -5.66 -2.59 2.35
N ASP A 155 -4.93 -1.75 1.62
CA ASP A 155 -4.17 -0.61 2.19
C ASP A 155 -4.94 0.72 2.13
N LEU A 156 -6.19 0.68 1.64
CA LEU A 156 -7.09 1.84 1.52
C LEU A 156 -8.00 2.05 2.73
N ASP A 157 -7.92 1.20 3.77
CA ASP A 157 -8.77 1.27 4.96
C ASP A 157 -8.15 2.15 6.06
N VAL A 158 -8.97 2.99 6.71
CA VAL A 158 -8.61 3.77 7.89
C VAL A 158 -8.18 2.85 9.05
N ALA A 159 -8.69 1.61 9.10
CA ALA A 159 -8.21 0.59 10.03
C ALA A 159 -6.69 0.33 9.90
N THR A 160 -6.17 0.29 8.66
CA THR A 160 -4.75 0.12 8.37
C THR A 160 -3.93 1.37 8.75
N VAL A 161 -4.50 2.58 8.56
CA VAL A 161 -3.87 3.83 9.03
C VAL A 161 -3.81 3.88 10.56
N ASN A 162 -4.89 3.54 11.25
CA ASN A 162 -4.96 3.50 12.71
C ASN A 162 -3.97 2.49 13.31
N GLN A 163 -3.76 1.34 12.67
CA GLN A 163 -2.72 0.38 13.07
C GLN A 163 -1.30 0.94 12.91
N LYS A 164 -1.06 1.74 11.87
CA LYS A 164 0.27 2.31 11.57
C LYS A 164 0.54 3.62 12.33
N LEU A 165 -0.49 4.31 12.82
CA LEU A 165 -0.42 5.64 13.45
C LEU A 165 0.58 5.70 14.62
N PRO A 166 0.58 4.75 15.59
CA PRO A 166 1.53 4.78 16.70
C PRO A 166 2.98 4.71 16.24
N HIS A 167 3.26 3.91 15.21
CA HIS A 167 4.61 3.77 14.65
C HIS A 167 5.06 5.01 13.88
N MET A 168 4.14 5.69 13.17
CA MET A 168 4.43 6.98 12.54
C MET A 168 4.77 8.04 13.57
N ARG A 169 4.01 8.07 14.67
CA ARG A 169 4.22 8.98 15.79
C ARG A 169 5.59 8.78 16.44
N GLU A 170 5.94 7.54 16.79
CA GLU A 170 7.25 7.21 17.38
C GLU A 170 8.42 7.61 16.47
N TRP A 171 8.27 7.38 15.16
CA TRP A 171 9.29 7.80 14.21
C TRP A 171 9.44 9.32 14.12
N LEU A 172 8.34 10.07 14.04
CA LEU A 172 8.41 11.54 14.04
C LEU A 172 8.98 12.08 15.35
N ILE A 173 8.74 11.41 16.49
CA ILE A 173 9.42 11.72 17.75
C ILE A 173 10.93 11.52 17.64
N SER A 174 11.39 10.45 16.99
CA SER A 174 12.83 10.24 16.75
C SER A 174 13.44 11.34 15.87
N VAL A 175 12.70 11.79 14.85
CA VAL A 175 13.09 12.91 13.98
C VAL A 175 13.15 14.22 14.77
N ALA A 176 12.21 14.45 15.69
CA ALA A 176 12.23 15.60 16.59
C ALA A 176 13.47 15.59 17.50
N ARG A 177 13.79 14.43 18.09
CA ARG A 177 14.95 14.24 18.97
C ARG A 177 16.27 14.51 18.25
N SER A 178 16.38 14.09 16.99
CA SER A 178 17.56 14.38 16.17
C SER A 178 17.58 15.82 15.62
N ARG A 179 16.58 16.65 15.95
CA ARG A 179 16.36 17.99 15.39
C ARG A 179 16.32 18.00 13.86
N GLY A 180 15.86 16.90 13.27
CA GLY A 180 15.80 16.71 11.82
C GLY A 180 14.45 17.08 11.22
N THR A 181 14.34 16.84 9.92
CA THR A 181 13.09 16.86 9.16
C THR A 181 13.01 15.62 8.30
N ALA A 182 11.80 15.18 7.98
CA ALA A 182 11.58 14.08 7.04
C ALA A 182 10.78 14.57 5.83
N SER A 183 10.88 13.88 4.71
CA SER A 183 10.06 14.20 3.54
C SER A 183 8.73 13.44 3.56
N TYR A 184 7.73 13.98 2.85
CA TYR A 184 6.48 13.27 2.59
C TYR A 184 6.72 11.91 1.90
N ARG A 185 7.72 11.86 1.00
CA ARG A 185 8.14 10.64 0.32
C ARG A 185 8.66 9.60 1.32
N ASP A 186 9.47 10.00 2.30
CA ASP A 186 10.01 9.08 3.31
C ASP A 186 8.89 8.47 4.15
N MET A 187 7.90 9.28 4.56
CA MET A 187 6.74 8.77 5.31
C MET A 187 5.91 7.82 4.46
N MET A 188 5.68 8.15 3.20
CA MET A 188 4.95 7.29 2.27
C MET A 188 5.64 5.96 2.04
N GLN A 189 6.93 5.97 1.74
CA GLN A 189 7.71 4.76 1.51
C GLN A 189 7.80 3.90 2.77
N ARG A 190 8.05 4.51 3.93
CA ARG A 190 8.26 3.81 5.21
C ARG A 190 7.03 3.05 5.69
N TYR A 191 5.83 3.58 5.45
CA TYR A 191 4.59 3.00 5.97
C TYR A 191 3.67 2.45 4.87
N GLY A 192 4.16 2.38 3.62
CA GLY A 192 3.36 1.95 2.47
C GLY A 192 2.11 2.82 2.30
N LEU A 193 2.26 4.14 2.47
CA LEU A 193 1.18 5.09 2.30
C LEU A 193 1.20 5.59 0.87
N TRP A 194 0.03 5.64 0.26
CA TRP A 194 -0.20 6.45 -0.91
C TRP A 194 -0.66 7.85 -0.46
N MET A 195 -0.71 8.81 -1.40
CA MET A 195 -0.98 10.22 -1.10
C MET A 195 -2.25 10.46 -0.27
N GLY A 196 -3.32 9.70 -0.50
CA GLY A 196 -4.56 9.79 0.28
C GLY A 196 -4.39 9.36 1.74
N THR A 197 -3.79 8.18 1.99
CA THR A 197 -3.51 7.71 3.36
C THR A 197 -2.47 8.57 4.08
N LEU A 198 -1.54 9.21 3.35
CA LEU A 198 -0.62 10.17 3.92
C LEU A 198 -1.38 11.33 4.55
N PHE A 199 -2.28 11.99 3.81
CA PHE A 199 -3.03 13.14 4.35
C PHE A 199 -3.88 12.78 5.57
N THR A 200 -4.56 11.63 5.53
CA THR A 200 -5.32 11.10 6.68
C THR A 200 -4.40 10.88 7.88
N SER A 201 -3.23 10.29 7.67
CA SER A 201 -2.24 10.07 8.74
C SER A 201 -1.78 11.39 9.35
N LEU A 202 -1.50 12.42 8.53
CA LEU A 202 -1.06 13.74 9.00
C LEU A 202 -2.13 14.45 9.83
N LYS A 203 -3.40 14.33 9.42
CA LYS A 203 -4.54 14.88 10.16
C LYS A 203 -4.69 14.19 11.52
N LEU A 204 -4.79 12.86 11.53
CA LEU A 204 -4.98 12.08 12.76
C LEU A 204 -3.82 12.26 13.74
N LEU A 205 -2.58 12.26 13.26
CA LEU A 205 -1.39 12.54 14.09
C LEU A 205 -1.46 13.92 14.73
N GLY A 206 -1.90 14.94 13.97
CA GLY A 206 -2.01 16.29 14.52
C GLY A 206 -3.15 16.44 15.52
N GLU A 207 -4.30 15.81 15.28
CA GLU A 207 -5.41 15.74 16.24
C GLU A 207 -5.00 15.00 17.53
N GLU A 208 -4.24 13.90 17.43
CA GLU A 208 -3.70 13.18 18.59
C GLU A 208 -2.73 14.06 19.40
N CYS A 209 -1.82 14.79 18.74
CA CYS A 209 -0.92 15.73 19.40
C CYS A 209 -1.70 16.84 20.12
N LEU A 210 -2.69 17.44 19.45
CA LEU A 210 -3.54 18.49 20.04
C LEU A 210 -4.32 17.98 21.25
N GLY A 211 -4.89 16.77 21.16
CA GLY A 211 -5.60 16.13 22.27
C GLY A 211 -4.70 15.83 23.48
N ALA A 212 -3.43 15.50 23.23
CA ALA A 212 -2.42 15.28 24.25
C ALA A 212 -1.77 16.57 24.80
N GLY A 213 -2.11 17.75 24.25
CA GLY A 213 -1.48 19.02 24.62
C GLY A 213 -0.04 19.16 24.14
N GLU A 214 0.34 18.41 23.10
CA GLU A 214 1.69 18.33 22.57
C GLU A 214 1.86 19.19 21.30
N PRO A 215 3.10 19.53 20.91
CA PRO A 215 3.36 20.13 19.61
C PRO A 215 3.04 19.18 18.45
N ILE A 216 2.57 19.73 17.33
CA ILE A 216 2.08 18.93 16.20
C ILE A 216 3.25 18.31 15.43
N LEU A 217 3.47 17.00 15.61
CA LEU A 217 4.58 16.25 15.00
C LEU A 217 4.59 16.25 13.47
N SER A 218 3.43 16.36 12.81
CA SER A 218 3.36 16.46 11.34
C SER A 218 4.02 17.73 10.81
N SER A 219 4.32 18.72 11.66
CA SER A 219 5.18 19.85 11.33
C SER A 219 6.61 19.45 11.00
N LEU A 220 7.07 18.24 11.28
CA LEU A 220 8.42 17.77 10.92
C LEU A 220 8.55 17.33 9.46
N LEU A 221 7.41 17.21 8.75
CA LEU A 221 7.36 16.75 7.37
C LEU A 221 7.37 17.91 6.38
N VAL A 222 8.39 17.95 5.54
CA VAL A 222 8.67 19.07 4.63
C VAL A 222 8.83 18.62 3.18
N ASN A 223 8.56 19.55 2.27
CA ASN A 223 8.97 19.44 0.87
C ASN A 223 10.45 19.82 0.70
N GLU A 224 10.94 19.79 -0.54
CA GLU A 224 12.32 20.14 -0.89
C GLU A 224 12.70 21.59 -0.49
N ALA A 225 11.72 22.48 -0.38
CA ALA A 225 11.91 23.87 0.08
C ALA A 225 11.87 24.02 1.62
N GLY A 226 11.79 22.92 2.38
CA GLY A 226 11.75 22.94 3.84
C GLY A 226 10.43 23.43 4.44
N LYS A 227 9.35 23.46 3.65
CA LYS A 227 8.01 23.90 4.07
C LYS A 227 7.05 22.72 4.19
N CYS A 228 6.12 22.80 5.13
CA CYS A 228 5.01 21.86 5.19
C CYS A 228 4.02 22.08 4.03
N SER A 229 3.13 21.10 3.82
CA SER A 229 2.07 21.17 2.83
C SER A 229 1.12 22.33 3.13
N VAL A 230 0.49 22.88 2.09
CA VAL A 230 -0.55 23.92 2.24
C VAL A 230 -1.69 23.46 3.17
N GLY A 231 -1.95 22.14 3.20
CA GLY A 231 -2.94 21.52 4.08
C GLY A 231 -2.61 21.65 5.57
N PHE A 232 -1.33 21.67 5.96
CA PHE A 232 -0.92 21.78 7.36
C PHE A 232 -1.45 23.08 8.02
N PHE A 233 -1.25 24.22 7.35
CA PHE A 233 -1.74 25.51 7.85
C PHE A 233 -3.28 25.56 7.85
N LYS A 234 -3.94 24.99 6.84
CA LYS A 234 -5.41 24.95 6.77
C LYS A 234 -6.03 24.12 7.90
N LEU A 235 -5.39 23.01 8.28
CA LEU A 235 -5.90 22.10 9.30
C LEU A 235 -5.68 22.61 10.73
N PHE A 236 -4.51 23.18 11.01
CA PHE A 236 -4.11 23.47 12.39
C PHE A 236 -3.94 24.96 12.68
N THR A 237 -3.99 25.80 11.64
CA THR A 237 -3.87 27.26 11.73
C THR A 237 -2.59 27.74 12.44
N VAL A 238 -1.54 26.91 12.43
CA VAL A 238 -0.23 27.18 13.05
C VAL A 238 0.85 27.35 11.99
N ASN A 239 1.84 28.19 12.29
CA ASN A 239 3.03 28.33 11.45
C ASN A 239 3.92 27.09 11.59
N ASP A 240 4.23 26.45 10.46
CA ASP A 240 5.00 25.22 10.41
C ASP A 240 6.39 25.32 11.06
N ARG A 241 7.15 26.39 10.78
CA ARG A 241 8.50 26.58 11.35
C ARG A 241 8.46 26.77 12.86
N THR A 242 7.49 27.51 13.38
CA THR A 242 7.31 27.71 14.82
C THR A 242 6.92 26.40 15.49
N GLU A 243 5.98 25.66 14.91
CA GLU A 243 5.51 24.38 15.46
C GLU A 243 6.60 23.30 15.44
N ARG A 244 7.41 23.27 14.38
CA ARG A 244 8.59 22.40 14.26
C ARG A 244 9.60 22.63 15.38
N ARG A 245 9.87 23.89 15.72
CA ARG A 245 10.75 24.26 16.84
C ARG A 245 10.17 23.79 18.18
N ARG A 246 8.86 23.90 18.38
CA ARG A 246 8.19 23.38 19.57
C ARG A 246 8.37 21.86 19.69
N CYS A 247 8.27 21.13 18.58
CA CYS A 247 8.57 19.69 18.56
C CYS A 247 10.00 19.39 19.04
N TYR A 248 11.00 20.11 18.51
CA TYR A 248 12.39 19.91 18.93
C TYR A 248 12.62 20.15 20.42
N THR A 249 11.98 21.16 21.01
CA THR A 249 12.10 21.43 22.44
C THR A 249 11.41 20.36 23.27
N TYR A 250 10.14 20.05 22.95
CA TYR A 250 9.31 19.15 23.75
C TYR A 250 9.87 17.73 23.86
N TRP A 251 10.35 17.17 22.74
CA TRP A 251 10.88 15.81 22.71
C TRP A 251 12.38 15.70 23.01
N ALA A 252 13.10 16.81 23.13
CA ALA A 252 14.48 16.83 23.64
C ALA A 252 14.54 16.60 25.16
N GLU A 253 13.55 17.09 25.91
CA GLU A 253 13.51 16.99 27.38
C GLU A 253 12.92 15.64 27.88
N SER A 254 12.32 14.86 26.98
CA SER A 254 11.58 13.62 27.27
C SER A 254 12.35 12.33 26.95
N ALA A 255 13.68 12.31 27.05
CA ALA A 255 14.49 11.10 26.82
C ALA A 255 14.65 10.28 28.13
N PRO A 256 14.21 9.00 28.20
CA PRO A 256 14.59 8.15 29.31
C PRO A 256 16.06 7.77 29.20
N THR A 257 16.84 8.00 30.26
CA THR A 257 18.19 7.49 30.42
C THR A 257 18.11 6.00 30.73
N VAL A 258 18.49 5.12 29.78
CA VAL A 258 18.66 3.69 30.07
C VAL A 258 20.14 3.39 30.09
N ALA A 259 20.66 3.11 31.29
CA ALA A 259 21.99 2.55 31.49
C ALA A 259 22.03 1.07 31.03
N PRO A 260 23.18 0.56 30.55
CA PRO A 260 23.27 -0.79 30.03
C PRO A 260 23.26 -1.80 31.19
N ASN A 261 22.23 -2.65 31.25
CA ASN A 261 22.21 -3.80 32.14
C ASN A 261 22.45 -5.09 31.35
N ALA A 262 23.51 -5.79 31.73
CA ALA A 262 23.89 -7.10 31.23
C ALA A 262 22.87 -8.16 31.68
N VAL A 263 22.34 -8.93 30.73
CA VAL A 263 21.62 -10.17 31.01
C VAL A 263 22.50 -11.33 30.56
N LYS A 264 22.81 -12.24 31.48
CA LYS A 264 23.54 -13.48 31.23
C LYS A 264 22.65 -14.47 30.46
N SER A 265 23.19 -15.07 29.42
CA SER A 265 22.53 -16.10 28.59
C SER A 265 22.73 -17.50 29.17
N GLU A 266 21.64 -18.28 29.20
CA GLU A 266 21.67 -19.74 29.39
C GLU A 266 21.68 -20.48 28.03
N PRO A 267 22.12 -21.76 27.98
CA PRO A 267 22.39 -22.44 26.72
C PRO A 267 21.10 -22.90 26.01
N ILE A 268 21.06 -22.69 24.69
CA ILE A 268 19.92 -22.96 23.80
C ILE A 268 19.92 -24.44 23.39
N THR A 269 18.80 -25.15 23.58
CA THR A 269 18.59 -26.53 23.08
C THR A 269 18.08 -26.54 21.63
N GLU A 270 18.32 -27.61 20.86
CA GLU A 270 17.99 -27.72 19.42
C GLU A 270 16.53 -27.36 19.06
N ASP A 271 15.53 -27.80 19.84
CA ASP A 271 14.11 -27.46 19.63
C ASP A 271 13.84 -25.95 19.79
N THR A 272 14.59 -25.26 20.65
CA THR A 272 14.54 -23.79 20.78
C THR A 272 15.22 -23.07 19.62
N ALA A 273 16.30 -23.62 19.07
CA ALA A 273 17.03 -23.03 17.96
C ALA A 273 16.22 -23.10 16.65
N GLU A 274 15.51 -24.21 16.41
CA GLU A 274 14.60 -24.37 15.27
C GLU A 274 13.41 -23.41 15.37
N LYS A 275 12.74 -23.33 16.53
CA LYS A 275 11.66 -22.36 16.77
C LYS A 275 12.13 -20.91 16.63
N GLN A 276 13.33 -20.59 17.09
CA GLN A 276 13.92 -19.26 16.90
C GLN A 276 14.20 -18.97 15.41
N ARG A 277 14.71 -19.95 14.65
CA ARG A 277 14.91 -19.83 13.20
C ARG A 277 13.60 -19.62 12.45
N ASP A 278 12.54 -20.31 12.83
CA ASP A 278 11.22 -20.13 12.23
C ASP A 278 10.65 -18.74 12.49
N VAL A 279 10.82 -18.22 13.71
CA VAL A 279 10.41 -16.85 14.08
C VAL A 279 11.22 -15.80 13.31
N LEU A 280 12.53 -15.98 13.17
CA LEU A 280 13.40 -15.07 12.41
C LEU A 280 13.12 -15.14 10.91
N CYS A 281 12.86 -16.34 10.38
CA CYS A 281 12.42 -16.55 9.00
C CYS A 281 11.07 -15.87 8.77
N ALA A 282 10.11 -15.99 9.68
CA ALA A 282 8.82 -15.32 9.57
C ALA A 282 8.97 -13.79 9.59
N ARG A 283 9.88 -13.25 10.42
CA ARG A 283 10.22 -11.82 10.44
C ARG A 283 10.86 -11.37 9.13
N PHE A 284 11.82 -12.12 8.58
CA PHE A 284 12.41 -11.87 7.27
C PHE A 284 11.35 -11.86 6.16
N MET A 285 10.44 -12.83 6.16
CA MET A 285 9.36 -12.96 5.19
C MET A 285 8.33 -11.83 5.27
N ASN A 286 8.15 -11.23 6.45
CA ASN A 286 7.25 -10.08 6.68
C ASN A 286 7.86 -8.73 6.28
N VAL A 287 9.17 -8.66 6.03
CA VAL A 287 9.84 -7.47 5.49
C VAL A 287 9.62 -7.48 3.97
N GLU A 288 8.62 -6.73 3.50
CA GLU A 288 8.20 -6.53 2.10
C GLU A 288 7.63 -7.76 1.37
N VAL A 289 6.31 -7.95 1.47
CA VAL A 289 5.56 -8.90 0.63
C VAL A 289 5.28 -8.27 -0.74
N ARG A 290 6.04 -8.69 -1.75
CA ARG A 290 5.56 -8.73 -3.16
C ARG A 290 5.27 -10.18 -3.51
N THR A 291 4.02 -10.48 -3.81
CA THR A 291 3.53 -11.81 -4.19
C THR A 291 4.12 -12.22 -5.55
N GLN A 292 5.24 -12.95 -5.49
CA GLN A 292 5.76 -13.95 -6.45
C GLN A 292 7.18 -14.44 -6.07
N GLN A 293 7.84 -13.85 -5.05
CA GLN A 293 9.20 -14.22 -4.62
C GLN A 293 9.30 -14.73 -3.17
N ALA A 294 8.17 -14.97 -2.49
CA ALA A 294 8.16 -15.45 -1.10
C ALA A 294 8.89 -16.79 -0.92
N ALA A 295 8.66 -17.75 -1.83
CA ALA A 295 9.34 -19.04 -1.78
C ALA A 295 10.85 -18.93 -2.02
N PHE A 296 11.28 -18.13 -3.01
CA PHE A 296 12.70 -17.86 -3.31
C PHE A 296 13.41 -17.22 -2.12
N ARG A 297 12.81 -16.18 -1.54
CA ARG A 297 13.35 -15.50 -0.35
C ARG A 297 13.52 -16.45 0.83
N ARG A 298 12.53 -17.30 1.09
CA ARG A 298 12.61 -18.32 2.13
C ARG A 298 13.74 -19.33 1.84
N ALA A 299 13.84 -19.80 0.61
CA ALA A 299 14.85 -20.78 0.21
C ALA A 299 16.28 -20.23 0.37
N VAL A 300 16.53 -19.00 -0.08
CA VAL A 300 17.81 -18.30 0.07
C VAL A 300 18.11 -18.01 1.54
N TYR A 301 17.13 -17.55 2.32
CA TYR A 301 17.32 -17.27 3.75
C TYR A 301 17.77 -18.52 4.52
N LEU A 302 17.15 -19.68 4.25
CA LEU A 302 17.50 -20.94 4.89
C LEU A 302 18.87 -21.45 4.46
N ALA A 303 19.20 -21.39 3.17
CA ALA A 303 20.50 -21.83 2.64
C ALA A 303 21.67 -21.04 3.26
N TYR A 304 21.48 -19.73 3.49
CA TYR A 304 22.48 -18.86 4.10
C TYR A 304 22.38 -18.80 5.64
N GLN A 305 21.60 -19.70 6.25
CA GLN A 305 21.42 -19.79 7.71
C GLN A 305 20.99 -18.45 8.36
N GLY A 306 20.25 -17.63 7.61
CA GLY A 306 19.79 -16.31 8.05
C GLY A 306 20.89 -15.26 8.20
N ARG A 307 22.07 -15.44 7.58
CA ARG A 307 23.20 -14.50 7.67
C ARG A 307 23.58 -13.94 6.32
N CYS A 308 23.93 -12.66 6.28
CA CYS A 308 24.52 -12.03 5.11
C CYS A 308 25.81 -12.74 4.72
N ALA A 309 25.92 -13.12 3.45
CA ALA A 309 27.06 -13.85 2.91
C ALA A 309 28.40 -13.09 3.03
N VAL A 310 28.37 -11.76 3.06
CA VAL A 310 29.56 -10.89 3.10
C VAL A 310 29.84 -10.37 4.51
N SER A 311 28.83 -9.85 5.19
CA SER A 311 29.00 -9.16 6.48
C SER A 311 28.72 -10.03 7.71
N GLY A 312 28.15 -11.22 7.53
CA GLY A 312 27.69 -12.08 8.63
C GLY A 312 26.47 -11.53 9.40
N CYS A 313 25.94 -10.36 9.03
CA CYS A 313 24.76 -9.74 9.66
C CYS A 313 23.58 -10.73 9.67
N ASP A 314 22.99 -10.95 10.85
CA ASP A 314 21.89 -11.89 11.09
C ASP A 314 20.56 -11.21 11.42
N ILE A 315 20.50 -9.88 11.29
CA ILE A 315 19.30 -9.07 11.54
C ILE A 315 18.34 -9.23 10.35
N PRO A 316 17.20 -9.93 10.49
CA PRO A 316 16.30 -10.24 9.37
C PRO A 316 15.84 -9.01 8.59
N GLU A 317 15.55 -7.90 9.29
CA GLU A 317 15.07 -6.66 8.69
C GLU A 317 16.12 -5.91 7.86
N ALA A 318 17.40 -6.24 8.04
CA ALA A 318 18.51 -5.68 7.27
C ALA A 318 18.89 -6.53 6.06
N LEU A 319 18.31 -7.73 5.92
CA LEU A 319 18.66 -8.71 4.90
C LEU A 319 17.70 -8.68 3.71
N GLU A 320 18.22 -9.04 2.54
CA GLU A 320 17.49 -9.25 1.30
C GLU A 320 18.10 -10.41 0.50
N ALA A 321 17.26 -11.13 -0.24
CA ALA A 321 17.71 -12.17 -1.17
C ALA A 321 17.91 -11.56 -2.56
N ALA A 322 19.16 -11.49 -3.01
CA ALA A 322 19.54 -11.05 -4.34
C ALA A 322 19.60 -12.24 -5.30
N HIS A 323 19.32 -12.04 -6.58
CA HIS A 323 19.65 -13.06 -7.60
C HIS A 323 21.13 -12.92 -7.96
N LYS A 324 21.84 -14.04 -8.10
CA LYS A 324 23.24 -14.03 -8.56
C LYS A 324 23.34 -13.45 -9.98
N GLN A 325 24.46 -12.83 -10.32
CA GLN A 325 24.69 -12.28 -11.66
C GLN A 325 24.49 -13.36 -12.73
N GLY A 326 23.68 -13.05 -13.76
CA GLY A 326 23.29 -14.01 -14.79
C GLY A 326 22.11 -14.92 -14.45
N ARG A 327 21.47 -14.75 -13.29
CA ARG A 327 20.20 -15.41 -12.94
C ARG A 327 19.04 -14.43 -13.02
N VAL A 328 18.11 -14.71 -13.93
CA VAL A 328 16.94 -13.85 -14.21
C VAL A 328 15.67 -14.50 -13.68
N TRP A 329 14.96 -13.81 -12.80
CA TRP A 329 13.70 -14.30 -12.20
C TRP A 329 12.62 -14.65 -13.25
N ARG A 330 12.55 -13.88 -14.35
CA ARG A 330 11.60 -14.08 -15.46
C ARG A 330 11.84 -15.37 -16.25
N GLU A 331 13.02 -15.96 -16.11
CA GLU A 331 13.42 -17.19 -16.78
C GLU A 331 13.25 -18.42 -15.87
N GLY A 332 12.71 -18.23 -14.66
CA GLY A 332 12.43 -19.32 -13.71
C GLY A 332 13.52 -19.59 -12.69
N HIS A 333 14.61 -18.80 -12.65
CA HIS A 333 15.69 -18.92 -11.67
C HIS A 333 15.26 -18.46 -10.26
N ASN A 334 14.52 -19.32 -9.55
CA ASN A 334 13.92 -19.00 -8.25
C ASN A 334 14.29 -20.03 -7.16
N ASN A 335 15.37 -20.81 -7.35
CA ASN A 335 15.86 -21.76 -6.35
C ASN A 335 16.88 -21.10 -5.41
N ALA A 336 17.22 -21.75 -4.30
CA ALA A 336 18.22 -21.24 -3.36
C ALA A 336 19.60 -21.01 -4.01
N GLU A 337 19.98 -21.87 -4.96
CA GLU A 337 21.25 -21.78 -5.68
C GLU A 337 21.36 -20.54 -6.58
N ASP A 338 20.22 -20.03 -7.04
CA ASP A 338 20.12 -18.85 -7.91
C ASP A 338 20.26 -17.54 -7.13
N GLY A 339 20.24 -17.60 -5.80
CA GLY A 339 20.23 -16.43 -4.95
C GLY A 339 21.38 -16.36 -3.94
N ILE A 340 21.57 -15.17 -3.39
CA ILE A 340 22.50 -14.88 -2.30
C ILE A 340 21.84 -13.99 -1.26
N LEU A 341 22.07 -14.26 0.02
CA LEU A 341 21.53 -13.44 1.11
C LEU A 341 22.50 -12.31 1.45
N LEU A 342 22.06 -11.05 1.29
CA LEU A 342 22.89 -9.87 1.49
C LEU A 342 22.20 -8.86 2.41
N ARG A 343 22.98 -7.98 3.05
CA ARG A 343 22.45 -6.77 3.70
C ARG A 343 21.91 -5.83 2.61
N ARG A 344 20.82 -5.10 2.85
CA ARG A 344 20.11 -4.28 1.84
C ARG A 344 21.01 -3.27 1.09
N ASP A 345 21.96 -2.66 1.80
CA ASP A 345 22.97 -1.78 1.20
C ASP A 345 23.95 -2.56 0.30
N LEU A 346 24.43 -3.72 0.73
CA LEU A 346 25.30 -4.59 -0.05
C LEU A 346 24.58 -5.18 -1.28
N HIS A 347 23.29 -5.54 -1.14
CA HIS A 347 22.43 -5.94 -2.26
C HIS A 347 22.35 -4.83 -3.30
N THR A 348 22.11 -3.58 -2.87
CA THR A 348 22.06 -2.42 -3.78
C THR A 348 23.39 -2.20 -4.50
N LEU A 349 24.53 -2.41 -3.83
CA LEU A 349 25.85 -2.32 -4.46
C LEU A 349 26.10 -3.46 -5.44
N TYR A 350 25.68 -4.68 -5.09
CA TYR A 350 25.79 -5.87 -5.94
C TYR A 350 25.00 -5.71 -7.24
N ASP A 351 23.74 -5.27 -7.16
CA ASP A 351 22.88 -5.00 -8.33
C ASP A 351 23.46 -3.92 -9.25
N ARG A 352 24.14 -2.93 -8.66
CA ARG A 352 24.79 -1.85 -9.39
C ARG A 352 26.20 -2.20 -9.89
N LYS A 353 26.65 -3.44 -9.67
CA LYS A 353 28.01 -3.91 -10.01
C LYS A 353 29.13 -3.10 -9.32
N LEU A 354 28.82 -2.54 -8.15
CA LEU A 354 29.77 -1.87 -7.25
C LEU A 354 30.34 -2.81 -6.19
N LEU A 355 29.81 -4.03 -6.11
CA LEU A 355 30.29 -5.15 -5.31
C LEU A 355 30.33 -6.38 -6.23
N ASP A 356 31.48 -7.03 -6.32
CA ASP A 356 31.69 -8.33 -6.96
C ASP A 356 31.99 -9.39 -5.89
N ILE A 357 31.48 -10.60 -6.09
CA ILE A 357 31.57 -11.74 -5.17
C ILE A 357 31.87 -13.06 -5.89
N ASP A 358 32.03 -13.05 -7.22
CA ASP A 358 32.17 -14.26 -8.04
C ASP A 358 33.47 -15.02 -7.75
N GLY A 359 34.47 -14.35 -7.19
CA GLY A 359 35.73 -14.95 -6.74
C GLY A 359 35.70 -15.61 -5.36
N GLY A 360 34.53 -15.69 -4.71
CA GLY A 360 34.41 -16.16 -3.32
C GLY A 360 34.91 -15.16 -2.28
N VAL A 361 35.28 -13.96 -2.71
CA VAL A 361 35.67 -12.82 -1.87
C VAL A 361 34.92 -11.58 -2.31
N ALA A 362 34.56 -10.71 -1.37
CA ALA A 362 33.84 -9.48 -1.65
C ALA A 362 34.80 -8.38 -2.13
N VAL A 363 34.68 -7.96 -3.38
CA VAL A 363 35.51 -6.91 -3.98
C VAL A 363 34.63 -5.70 -4.30
N PHE A 364 34.93 -4.57 -3.67
CA PHE A 364 34.17 -3.33 -3.87
C PHE A 364 34.84 -2.43 -4.90
N ASP A 365 34.03 -1.71 -5.68
CA ASP A 365 34.54 -0.68 -6.59
C ASP A 365 35.26 0.44 -5.81
N THR A 366 36.33 0.97 -6.41
CA THR A 366 37.17 2.03 -5.81
C THR A 366 36.38 3.26 -5.37
N GLY A 367 35.27 3.59 -6.05
CA GLY A 367 34.43 4.73 -5.72
C GLY A 367 33.65 4.57 -4.40
N VAL A 368 33.46 3.34 -3.91
CA VAL A 368 32.70 3.06 -2.68
C VAL A 368 33.56 2.45 -1.57
N GLN A 369 34.75 1.95 -1.89
CA GLN A 369 35.61 1.23 -0.95
C GLN A 369 35.90 2.01 0.35
N HIS A 370 35.95 3.34 0.32
CA HIS A 370 36.15 4.17 1.53
C HIS A 370 35.06 4.00 2.60
N HIS A 371 33.87 3.53 2.24
CA HIS A 371 32.77 3.22 3.17
C HIS A 371 32.64 1.72 3.49
N TYR A 372 33.29 0.85 2.72
CA TYR A 372 33.17 -0.61 2.84
C TYR A 372 34.53 -1.32 2.95
N GLY A 373 35.59 -0.58 3.30
CA GLY A 373 36.95 -1.09 3.35
C GLY A 373 37.11 -2.29 4.27
N ASP A 374 36.39 -2.27 5.40
CA ASP A 374 36.38 -3.37 6.38
C ASP A 374 35.76 -4.67 5.85
N LEU A 375 34.95 -4.59 4.78
CA LEU A 375 34.33 -5.74 4.12
C LEU A 375 35.03 -6.12 2.81
N ASN A 376 35.98 -5.30 2.34
CA ASN A 376 36.68 -5.54 1.09
C ASN A 376 37.76 -6.61 1.27
N GLY A 377 37.67 -7.67 0.47
CA GLY A 377 38.49 -8.89 0.61
C GLY A 377 37.94 -9.87 1.64
N ALA A 378 36.74 -9.65 2.21
CA ALA A 378 36.11 -10.61 3.09
C ALA A 378 35.67 -11.86 2.33
N ASP A 379 35.84 -13.04 2.95
CA ASP A 379 35.36 -14.30 2.40
C ASP A 379 33.83 -14.29 2.29
N VAL A 380 33.32 -14.71 1.12
CA VAL A 380 31.89 -14.82 0.86
C VAL A 380 31.44 -16.21 1.28
N PHE A 381 30.53 -16.28 2.25
CA PHE A 381 29.94 -17.55 2.66
C PHE A 381 29.18 -18.19 1.48
N CYS A 382 29.52 -19.43 1.16
CA CYS A 382 28.84 -20.23 0.15
C CYS A 382 28.15 -21.42 0.85
N PRO A 383 26.82 -21.58 0.73
CA PRO A 383 26.13 -22.77 1.24
C PRO A 383 26.66 -24.00 0.50
N VAL A 384 27.07 -25.04 1.24
CA VAL A 384 27.49 -26.30 0.63
C VAL A 384 26.26 -26.93 -0.04
N SER A 385 26.39 -27.30 -1.31
CA SER A 385 25.39 -28.12 -1.99
C SER A 385 25.37 -29.49 -1.31
N ASP A 386 24.35 -29.80 -0.51
CA ASP A 386 24.12 -31.16 -0.05
C ASP A 386 23.75 -32.03 -1.26
N GLY A 387 24.77 -32.52 -1.95
CA GLY A 387 24.63 -33.64 -2.87
C GLY A 387 24.56 -34.91 -2.03
N THR A 388 23.37 -35.51 -1.88
CA THR A 388 23.00 -36.85 -2.38
C THR A 388 21.52 -37.09 -2.11
#